data_AF-A0A2P4SBL4-F1
#
_entry.id   AF-A0A2P4SBL4-F1
#
_cell.length_a   1.000
_cell.length_b   1.000
_cell.length_c   1.000
_cell.angle_alpha   90.00
_cell.angle_beta   90.00
_cell.angle_gamma   90.00
#
_symmetry.space_group_name_H-M   'P 1'
#
loop_
_entity.id
_entity.type
_entity.pdbx_description
1 polymer ?
#
loop_
_entity_poly.entity_id
_entity_poly.type
_entity_poly.pdbx_seq_one_letter_code
_entity_poly.pdbx_strand_id
1 'polypeptide(L)'
;KEVFVCIGLHEGDSTWRRSYSLWPWGTCEKLVPSDTVFDPEEWIRLTRNLYNWTEEYGSFKPSSWEAVANEEMWQARMKTAFFIFGLAETASVPAETKSQLYTLAYTSYKEIVSSHPHHPVNWHKNYAIACERMLRLHRVGEDPEVLLSETVKHFLLYTQKAEDDPQRQDILQAVNHLQKELQGLRGMKAELKRQAG
;
A
#
# COMPACT_ATOMS: atom_id res chain seq x y z
N LYS A 1 -12.67 -27.49 -5.96
CA LYS A 1 -13.12 -26.92 -4.66
C LYS A 1 -12.15 -25.81 -4.31
N GLU A 2 -12.63 -24.65 -3.88
CA GLU A 2 -11.77 -23.56 -3.44
C GLU A 2 -11.32 -23.79 -1.99
N VAL A 3 -10.09 -23.40 -1.68
CA VAL A 3 -9.49 -23.57 -0.34
C VAL A 3 -9.06 -22.20 0.16
N PHE A 4 -9.51 -21.87 1.36
CA PHE A 4 -9.18 -20.62 2.04
C PHE A 4 -8.53 -20.93 3.38
N VAL A 5 -7.54 -20.13 3.73
CA VAL A 5 -6.79 -20.25 4.97
C VAL A 5 -6.92 -18.93 5.72
N CYS A 6 -7.50 -18.98 6.91
CA CYS A 6 -7.67 -17.82 7.78
C CYS A 6 -6.73 -18.01 8.97
N ILE A 7 -5.94 -16.98 9.32
CA ILE A 7 -4.85 -17.06 10.32
C ILE A 7 -3.57 -17.73 9.77
N GLY A 8 -3.47 -17.87 8.44
CA GLY A 8 -2.28 -18.35 7.76
C GLY A 8 -2.08 -19.87 7.82
N LEU A 9 -1.14 -20.35 7.01
CA LEU A 9 -0.65 -21.72 7.08
C LEU A 9 0.44 -21.84 8.15
N HIS A 10 0.66 -23.04 8.67
CA HIS A 10 1.69 -23.30 9.67
C HIS A 10 3.06 -22.79 9.20
N GLU A 11 3.66 -21.83 9.92
CA GLU A 11 4.87 -21.11 9.46
C GLU A 11 6.06 -22.03 9.16
N GLY A 12 6.18 -23.15 9.88
CA GLY A 12 7.22 -24.16 9.67
C GLY A 12 6.98 -25.12 8.50
N ASP A 13 5.82 -25.08 7.86
CA ASP A 13 5.50 -25.93 6.71
C ASP A 13 5.59 -25.14 5.40
N SER A 14 6.57 -25.52 4.57
CA SER A 14 6.81 -24.94 3.24
C SER A 14 6.46 -25.89 2.10
N THR A 15 5.92 -27.07 2.38
CA THR A 15 5.65 -28.11 1.37
C THR A 15 4.67 -27.65 0.29
N TRP A 16 3.70 -26.81 0.66
CA TRP A 16 2.69 -26.25 -0.24
C TRP A 16 3.25 -25.22 -1.23
N ARG A 17 4.35 -24.53 -0.91
CA ARG A 17 4.89 -23.41 -1.73
C ARG A 17 5.38 -23.82 -3.11
N ARG A 18 5.60 -25.12 -3.33
CA ARG A 18 6.01 -25.66 -4.64
C ARG A 18 4.87 -25.76 -5.64
N SER A 19 3.64 -25.89 -5.13
CA SER A 19 2.46 -26.19 -5.94
C SER A 19 1.36 -25.14 -5.81
N TYR A 20 1.46 -24.28 -4.80
CA TYR A 20 0.46 -23.26 -4.50
C TYR A 20 1.07 -21.92 -4.12
N SER A 21 0.28 -20.88 -4.34
CA SER A 21 0.48 -19.51 -3.89
C SER A 21 -0.70 -19.09 -3.00
N LEU A 22 -0.45 -18.15 -2.09
CA LEU A 22 -1.49 -17.54 -1.26
C LEU A 22 -1.82 -16.16 -1.82
N TRP A 23 -3.09 -15.96 -2.18
CA TRP A 23 -3.60 -14.68 -2.66
C TRP A 23 -4.54 -14.08 -1.61
N PRO A 24 -4.46 -12.76 -1.32
CA PRO A 24 -5.25 -12.16 -0.24
C PRO A 24 -6.74 -12.24 -0.55
N TRP A 25 -7.54 -12.64 0.44
CA TRP A 25 -9.00 -12.68 0.40
C TRP A 25 -9.54 -12.13 1.71
N GLY A 26 -9.32 -10.83 1.93
CA GLY A 26 -9.71 -10.17 3.15
C GLY A 26 -8.87 -10.63 4.35
N THR A 27 -9.48 -11.09 5.44
CA THR A 27 -8.76 -11.63 6.62
C THR A 27 -8.15 -13.00 6.36
N CYS A 28 -8.57 -13.68 5.28
CA CYS A 28 -8.04 -14.97 4.87
C CYS A 28 -7.19 -14.83 3.60
N GLU A 29 -6.61 -15.95 3.18
CA GLU A 29 -5.88 -16.10 1.94
C GLU A 29 -6.48 -17.26 1.14
N LYS A 30 -6.61 -17.10 -0.17
CA LYS A 30 -6.98 -18.17 -1.08
C LYS A 30 -5.74 -18.95 -1.46
N LEU A 31 -5.79 -20.27 -1.31
CA LEU A 31 -4.75 -21.17 -1.80
C LEU A 31 -5.00 -21.45 -3.28
N VAL A 32 -4.08 -21.02 -4.13
CA VAL A 32 -4.21 -21.05 -5.59
C VAL A 32 -3.07 -21.84 -6.21
N PRO A 33 -3.31 -22.77 -7.16
CA PRO A 33 -2.23 -23.48 -7.84
C PRO A 33 -1.20 -22.53 -8.46
N SER A 34 0.09 -22.84 -8.33
CA SER A 34 1.19 -21.95 -8.74
C SER A 34 1.26 -21.65 -10.24
N ASP A 35 0.61 -22.47 -11.07
CA ASP A 35 0.48 -22.27 -12.51
C ASP A 35 -0.71 -21.37 -12.89
N THR A 36 -1.50 -20.93 -11.92
CA THR A 36 -2.63 -20.03 -12.15
C THR A 36 -2.13 -18.63 -12.48
N VAL A 37 -2.58 -18.09 -13.62
CA VAL A 37 -2.30 -16.71 -14.01
C VAL A 37 -3.04 -15.74 -13.08
N PHE A 38 -2.31 -14.80 -12.49
CA PHE A 38 -2.89 -13.76 -11.65
C PHE A 38 -3.35 -12.56 -12.50
N ASP A 39 -4.64 -12.23 -12.42
CA ASP A 39 -5.22 -11.02 -12.98
C ASP A 39 -5.41 -9.97 -11.86
N PRO A 40 -4.57 -8.92 -11.81
CA PRO A 40 -4.61 -7.96 -10.71
C PRO A 40 -5.89 -7.09 -10.72
N GLU A 41 -6.44 -6.75 -11.88
CA GLU A 41 -7.62 -5.89 -11.98
C GLU A 41 -8.87 -6.64 -11.52
N GLU A 42 -9.02 -7.88 -11.99
CA GLU A 42 -10.11 -8.74 -11.55
C GLU A 42 -9.99 -9.03 -10.05
N TRP A 43 -8.77 -9.26 -9.54
CA TRP A 43 -8.57 -9.51 -8.11
C TRP A 43 -8.91 -8.29 -7.25
N ILE A 44 -8.56 -7.07 -7.68
CA ILE A 44 -9.00 -5.83 -7.02
C ILE A 44 -10.52 -5.76 -7.01
N ARG A 45 -11.18 -6.00 -8.15
CA ARG A 45 -12.65 -5.96 -8.25
C ARG A 45 -13.32 -6.93 -7.29
N LEU A 46 -12.83 -8.17 -7.23
CA LEU A 46 -13.36 -9.22 -6.35
C LEU A 46 -13.15 -8.91 -4.87
N THR A 47 -12.01 -8.31 -4.52
CA THR A 47 -11.62 -8.14 -3.11
C THR A 47 -12.03 -6.81 -2.49
N ARG A 48 -12.38 -5.79 -3.31
CA ARG A 48 -12.66 -4.41 -2.86
C ARG A 48 -13.67 -4.31 -1.72
N ASN A 49 -14.75 -5.11 -1.78
CA ASN A 49 -15.88 -5.02 -0.85
C ASN A 49 -16.20 -6.38 -0.18
N LEU A 50 -15.18 -7.20 0.10
CA LEU A 50 -15.40 -8.52 0.71
C LEU A 50 -16.16 -8.46 2.05
N TYR A 51 -15.94 -7.39 2.81
CA TYR A 51 -16.55 -7.22 4.13
C TYR A 51 -17.31 -5.91 4.22
N ASN A 52 -18.52 -5.99 4.77
CA ASN A 52 -19.29 -4.83 5.20
C ASN A 52 -19.00 -4.53 6.69
N TRP A 53 -17.73 -4.30 7.02
CA TRP A 53 -17.32 -4.00 8.39
C TRP A 53 -17.56 -2.52 8.69
N THR A 54 -18.45 -2.24 9.64
CA THR A 54 -18.93 -0.89 9.97
C THR A 54 -18.29 -0.29 11.21
N GLU A 55 -17.61 -1.09 12.04
CA GLU A 55 -17.01 -0.61 13.28
C GLU A 55 -15.79 0.28 13.01
N GLU A 56 -15.81 1.49 13.56
CA GLU A 56 -14.73 2.48 13.41
C GLU A 56 -13.39 1.94 13.95
N TYR A 57 -12.30 2.38 13.33
CA TYR A 57 -10.96 1.99 13.76
C TYR A 57 -10.68 2.51 15.17
N GLY A 58 -10.16 1.65 16.06
CA GLY A 58 -9.78 2.05 17.41
C GLY A 58 -10.95 2.37 18.36
N SER A 59 -12.18 2.02 17.98
CA SER A 59 -13.40 2.23 18.78
C SER A 59 -13.50 1.32 20.01
N PHE A 60 -12.81 0.17 20.00
CA PHE A 60 -12.83 -0.80 21.10
C PHE A 60 -11.71 -0.56 22.11
N LYS A 61 -11.90 -1.07 23.34
CA LYS A 61 -10.87 -1.02 24.39
C LYS A 61 -9.62 -1.78 23.92
N PRO A 62 -8.40 -1.19 23.97
CA PRO A 62 -7.20 -1.80 23.39
C PRO A 62 -6.85 -3.22 23.88
N SER A 63 -7.27 -3.58 25.10
CA SER A 63 -7.02 -4.90 25.69
C SER A 63 -8.12 -5.93 25.39
N SER A 64 -9.10 -5.60 24.56
CA SER A 64 -10.26 -6.46 24.27
C SER A 64 -10.04 -7.29 23.01
N TRP A 65 -10.75 -8.41 22.92
CA TRP A 65 -10.69 -9.25 21.71
C TRP A 65 -11.28 -8.52 20.49
N GLU A 66 -12.28 -7.67 20.70
CA GLU A 66 -12.89 -6.84 19.66
C GLU A 66 -11.89 -5.86 19.05
N ALA A 67 -10.96 -5.31 19.84
CA ALA A 67 -9.88 -4.46 19.30
C ALA A 67 -8.97 -5.24 18.36
N VAL A 68 -8.62 -6.50 18.70
CA VAL A 68 -7.83 -7.38 17.83
C VAL A 68 -8.58 -7.71 16.54
N ALA A 69 -9.85 -8.09 16.66
CA ALA A 69 -10.68 -8.38 15.48
C ALA A 69 -10.86 -7.14 14.59
N ASN A 70 -11.09 -5.96 15.18
CA ASN A 70 -11.21 -4.70 14.46
C ASN A 70 -9.91 -4.37 13.71
N GLU A 71 -8.75 -4.50 14.35
CA GLU A 71 -7.45 -4.31 13.70
C GLU A 71 -7.30 -5.23 12.48
N GLU A 72 -7.58 -6.53 12.60
CA GLU A 72 -7.50 -7.48 11.48
C GLU A 72 -8.46 -7.12 10.33
N MET A 73 -9.70 -6.74 10.65
CA MET A 73 -10.70 -6.33 9.66
C MET A 73 -10.28 -5.05 8.93
N TRP A 74 -9.66 -4.11 9.64
CA TRP A 74 -9.10 -2.92 9.03
C TRP A 74 -7.90 -3.28 8.14
N GLN A 75 -6.88 -3.97 8.65
CA GLN A 75 -5.72 -4.38 7.86
C GLN A 75 -6.08 -5.16 6.59
N ALA A 76 -7.13 -5.99 6.64
CA ALA A 76 -7.65 -6.72 5.48
C ALA A 76 -7.99 -5.82 4.27
N ARG A 77 -8.42 -4.57 4.48
CA ARG A 77 -8.74 -3.61 3.41
C ARG A 77 -7.52 -3.30 2.53
N MET A 78 -6.31 -3.33 3.10
CA MET A 78 -5.06 -3.04 2.38
C MET A 78 -4.37 -4.26 1.78
N LYS A 79 -4.75 -5.49 2.17
CA LYS A 79 -3.98 -6.70 1.82
C LYS A 79 -3.87 -6.92 0.31
N THR A 80 -4.91 -6.63 -0.47
CA THR A 80 -4.84 -6.71 -1.94
C THR A 80 -3.83 -5.74 -2.53
N ALA A 81 -3.88 -4.46 -2.13
CA ALA A 81 -2.93 -3.45 -2.61
C ALA A 81 -1.49 -3.82 -2.22
N PHE A 82 -1.29 -4.30 -1.00
CA PHE A 82 0.01 -4.77 -0.50
C PHE A 82 0.55 -5.96 -1.29
N PHE A 83 -0.29 -6.95 -1.58
CA PHE A 83 0.10 -8.11 -2.38
C PHE A 83 0.52 -7.71 -3.80
N ILE A 84 -0.29 -6.88 -4.48
CA ILE A 84 0.00 -6.40 -5.83
C ILE A 84 1.30 -5.58 -5.85
N PHE A 85 1.51 -4.74 -4.84
CA PHE A 85 2.77 -4.02 -4.67
C PHE A 85 3.96 -4.97 -4.50
N GLY A 86 3.81 -6.02 -3.69
CA GLY A 86 4.84 -7.06 -3.52
C GLY A 86 5.16 -7.83 -4.81
N LEU A 87 4.16 -8.09 -5.65
CA LEU A 87 4.39 -8.64 -6.99
C LEU A 87 5.25 -7.68 -7.84
N ALA A 88 4.98 -6.38 -7.79
CA ALA A 88 5.78 -5.39 -8.52
C ALA A 88 7.25 -5.31 -8.06
N GLU A 89 7.52 -5.52 -6.76
CA GLU A 89 8.88 -5.56 -6.22
C GLU A 89 9.66 -6.83 -6.61
N THR A 90 9.00 -7.85 -7.18
CA THR A 90 9.67 -9.08 -7.59
C THR A 90 10.62 -8.84 -8.77
N ALA A 91 11.86 -9.31 -8.64
CA ALA A 91 12.95 -9.03 -9.60
C ALA A 91 12.67 -9.55 -11.03
N SER A 92 11.93 -10.65 -11.15
CA SER A 92 11.63 -11.29 -12.44
C SER A 92 10.52 -10.61 -13.24
N VAL A 93 9.83 -9.62 -12.67
CA VAL A 93 8.70 -8.96 -13.35
C VAL A 93 9.20 -7.95 -14.38
N PRO A 94 8.77 -8.04 -15.66
CA PRO A 94 9.13 -7.09 -16.70
C PRO A 94 8.76 -5.65 -16.33
N ALA A 95 9.54 -4.67 -16.82
CA ALA A 95 9.36 -3.26 -16.46
C ALA A 95 7.95 -2.72 -16.72
N GLU A 96 7.33 -3.10 -17.85
CA GLU A 96 5.97 -2.65 -18.19
C GLU A 96 4.94 -3.23 -17.23
N THR A 97 4.98 -4.54 -16.97
CA THR A 97 4.11 -5.21 -15.98
C THR A 97 4.31 -4.63 -14.59
N LYS A 98 5.57 -4.38 -14.19
CA LYS A 98 5.92 -3.77 -12.92
C LYS A 98 5.28 -2.39 -12.77
N SER A 99 5.35 -1.58 -13.82
CA SER A 99 4.75 -0.25 -13.85
C SER A 99 3.22 -0.29 -13.74
N GLN A 100 2.58 -1.25 -14.42
CA GLN A 100 1.14 -1.49 -14.31
C GLN A 100 0.74 -1.90 -12.88
N LEU A 101 1.46 -2.86 -12.27
CA LEU A 101 1.20 -3.32 -10.91
C LEU A 101 1.37 -2.20 -9.87
N TYR A 102 2.43 -1.38 -9.97
CA TYR A 102 2.58 -0.22 -9.09
C TYR A 102 1.45 0.78 -9.25
N THR A 103 0.98 1.01 -10.49
CA THR A 103 -0.16 1.91 -10.75
C THR A 103 -1.42 1.39 -10.07
N LEU A 104 -1.72 0.09 -10.22
CA LEU A 104 -2.89 -0.54 -9.59
C LEU A 104 -2.82 -0.50 -8.05
N ALA A 105 -1.65 -0.80 -7.49
CA ALA A 105 -1.43 -0.73 -6.04
C ALA A 105 -1.58 0.72 -5.52
N TYR A 106 -0.97 1.70 -6.20
CA TYR A 106 -1.09 3.11 -5.88
C TYR A 106 -2.55 3.58 -5.90
N THR A 107 -3.30 3.30 -6.97
CA THR A 107 -4.71 3.68 -7.08
C THR A 107 -5.53 3.08 -5.94
N SER A 108 -5.29 1.80 -5.61
CA SER A 108 -5.97 1.12 -4.50
C SER A 108 -5.63 1.77 -3.16
N TYR A 109 -4.36 2.05 -2.89
CA TYR A 109 -3.95 2.74 -1.66
C TYR A 109 -4.53 4.13 -1.54
N LYS A 110 -4.50 4.92 -2.62
CA LYS A 110 -5.06 6.27 -2.68
C LYS A 110 -6.55 6.26 -2.34
N GLU A 111 -7.32 5.35 -2.95
CA GLU A 111 -8.73 5.18 -2.66
C GLU A 111 -8.97 4.82 -1.19
N ILE A 112 -8.32 3.76 -0.70
CA ILE A 112 -8.49 3.25 0.67
C ILE A 112 -8.18 4.33 1.72
N VAL A 113 -7.05 5.02 1.59
CA VAL A 113 -6.61 6.06 2.53
C VAL A 113 -7.50 7.29 2.45
N SER A 114 -7.92 7.69 1.25
CA SER A 114 -8.78 8.87 1.07
C SER A 114 -10.21 8.65 1.61
N SER A 115 -10.72 7.42 1.53
CA SER A 115 -12.07 7.08 2.00
C SER A 115 -12.17 6.92 3.51
N HIS A 116 -11.07 6.75 4.24
CA HIS A 116 -11.09 6.44 5.67
C HIS A 116 -10.13 7.34 6.46
N PRO A 117 -10.52 8.57 6.85
CA PRO A 117 -9.61 9.50 7.53
C PRO A 117 -9.04 8.99 8.86
N HIS A 118 -9.78 8.10 9.55
CA HIS A 118 -9.34 7.43 10.77
C HIS A 118 -9.05 5.95 10.45
N HIS A 119 -7.77 5.63 10.32
CA HIS A 119 -7.30 4.33 9.84
C HIS A 119 -6.00 3.89 10.56
N PRO A 120 -5.58 2.61 10.45
CA PRO A 120 -4.31 2.13 11.00
C PRO A 120 -3.09 2.97 10.57
N VAL A 121 -2.13 3.16 11.48
CA VAL A 121 -0.99 4.07 11.25
C VAL A 121 -0.12 3.63 10.08
N ASN A 122 0.11 2.32 9.92
CA ASN A 122 0.95 1.74 8.87
C ASN A 122 0.43 2.04 7.45
N TRP A 123 -0.85 2.36 7.28
CA TRP A 123 -1.43 2.76 6.00
C TRP A 123 -0.77 3.99 5.41
N HIS A 124 -0.37 4.96 6.26
CA HIS A 124 0.37 6.13 5.82
C HIS A 124 1.73 5.74 5.20
N LYS A 125 2.47 4.82 5.84
CA LYS A 125 3.76 4.33 5.32
C LYS A 125 3.59 3.60 3.99
N ASN A 126 2.63 2.71 3.90
CA ASN A 126 2.35 1.95 2.68
C ASN A 126 1.98 2.88 1.50
N TYR A 127 1.09 3.84 1.74
CA TYR A 127 0.69 4.79 0.70
C TYR A 127 1.82 5.73 0.29
N ALA A 128 2.62 6.23 1.24
CA ALA A 128 3.79 7.05 0.94
C ALA A 128 4.82 6.30 0.08
N ILE A 129 5.10 5.03 0.38
CA ILE A 129 5.98 4.19 -0.46
C ILE A 129 5.40 4.03 -1.87
N ALA A 130 4.09 3.82 -2.00
CA ALA A 130 3.45 3.72 -3.31
C ALA A 130 3.56 5.03 -4.12
N CYS A 131 3.36 6.19 -3.47
CA CYS A 131 3.59 7.50 -4.09
C CYS A 131 5.04 7.67 -4.57
N GLU A 132 6.01 7.26 -3.75
CA GLU A 132 7.44 7.32 -4.10
C GLU A 132 7.75 6.44 -5.32
N ARG A 133 7.24 5.20 -5.36
CA ARG A 133 7.41 4.33 -6.54
C ARG A 133 6.80 4.94 -7.79
N MET A 134 5.59 5.51 -7.70
CA MET A 134 4.96 6.22 -8.82
C MET A 134 5.78 7.41 -9.31
N LEU A 135 6.39 8.16 -8.39
CA LEU A 135 7.28 9.28 -8.73
C LEU A 135 8.48 8.79 -9.55
N ARG A 136 9.12 7.68 -9.16
CA ARG A 136 10.30 7.14 -9.86
C ARG A 136 9.97 6.48 -11.20
N LEU A 137 8.73 6.03 -11.42
CA LEU A 137 8.28 5.47 -12.70
C LEU A 137 8.17 6.52 -13.82
N HIS A 138 8.07 7.82 -13.49
CA HIS A 138 7.89 8.92 -14.46
C HIS A 138 6.75 8.69 -15.48
N ARG A 139 5.70 7.95 -15.10
CA ARG A 139 4.56 7.71 -15.99
C ARG A 139 3.75 8.98 -16.20
N VAL A 140 3.28 9.16 -17.44
CA VAL A 140 2.36 10.23 -17.82
C VAL A 140 1.02 10.01 -17.11
N GLY A 141 0.63 10.91 -16.21
CA GLY A 141 -0.72 10.91 -15.63
C GLY A 141 -0.84 11.52 -14.24
N GLU A 142 0.16 11.33 -13.37
CA GLU A 142 0.16 11.89 -12.01
C GLU A 142 1.16 13.06 -11.93
N ASP A 143 0.77 14.17 -11.29
CA ASP A 143 1.66 15.32 -11.12
C ASP A 143 2.79 14.96 -10.13
N PRO A 144 4.08 15.04 -10.54
CA PRO A 144 5.21 14.79 -9.65
C PRO A 144 5.17 15.61 -8.36
N GLU A 145 4.62 16.84 -8.41
CA GLU A 145 4.48 17.69 -7.22
C GLU A 145 3.45 17.12 -6.23
N VAL A 146 2.37 16.53 -6.74
CA VAL A 146 1.34 15.88 -5.91
C VAL A 146 1.92 14.63 -5.28
N LEU A 147 2.61 13.78 -6.05
CA LEU A 147 3.25 12.56 -5.53
C LEU A 147 4.30 12.87 -4.45
N LEU A 148 5.16 13.87 -4.68
CA LEU A 148 6.13 14.33 -3.68
C LEU A 148 5.44 14.86 -2.42
N SER A 149 4.41 15.70 -2.58
CA SER A 149 3.67 16.28 -1.46
C SER A 149 2.99 15.20 -0.61
N GLU A 150 2.33 14.23 -1.24
CA GLU A 150 1.66 13.12 -0.56
C GLU A 150 2.66 12.18 0.12
N THR A 151 3.80 11.89 -0.54
CA THR A 151 4.88 11.09 0.08
C THR A 151 5.39 11.73 1.36
N VAL A 152 5.73 13.03 1.32
CA VAL A 152 6.22 13.79 2.48
C VAL A 152 5.17 13.82 3.59
N LYS A 153 3.92 14.18 3.25
CA LYS A 153 2.81 14.27 4.19
C LYS A 153 2.60 12.96 4.94
N HIS A 154 2.51 11.85 4.21
CA HIS A 154 2.18 10.57 4.82
C HIS A 154 3.35 9.94 5.60
N PHE A 155 4.60 10.12 5.17
CA PHE A 155 5.74 9.74 6.02
C PHE A 155 5.84 10.56 7.31
N LEU A 156 5.54 11.86 7.27
CA LEU A 156 5.47 12.68 8.48
C LEU A 156 4.35 12.20 9.42
N LEU A 157 3.15 11.94 8.90
CA LEU A 157 2.04 11.41 9.70
C LEU A 157 2.37 10.03 10.30
N TYR A 158 3.09 9.18 9.57
CA TYR A 158 3.55 7.89 10.07
C TYR A 158 4.56 8.07 11.22
N THR A 159 5.62 8.84 11.00
CA THR A 159 6.72 9.03 11.98
C THR A 159 6.31 9.80 13.24
N GLN A 160 5.21 10.55 13.18
CA GLN A 160 4.57 11.18 14.34
C GLN A 160 3.82 10.17 15.21
N LYS A 161 3.24 9.12 14.62
CA LYS A 161 2.38 8.15 15.32
C LYS A 161 3.08 6.83 15.65
N ALA A 162 4.12 6.46 14.90
CA ALA A 162 4.91 5.25 15.09
C ALA A 162 6.28 5.60 15.69
N GLU A 163 6.29 6.05 16.95
CA GLU A 163 7.50 6.57 17.63
C GLU A 163 8.58 5.49 17.83
N ASP A 164 8.16 4.24 18.01
CA ASP A 164 9.01 3.08 18.28
C ASP A 164 9.47 2.32 17.03
N ASP A 165 9.12 2.75 15.81
CA ASP A 165 9.59 2.08 14.57
C ASP A 165 11.12 2.24 14.44
N PRO A 166 11.90 1.13 14.35
CA PRO A 166 13.35 1.19 14.14
C PRO A 166 13.77 1.98 12.90
N GLN A 167 12.91 2.04 11.87
CA GLN A 167 13.15 2.75 10.62
C GLN A 167 12.78 4.24 10.69
N ARG A 168 12.30 4.75 11.82
CA ARG A 168 11.79 6.12 11.95
C ARG A 168 12.82 7.17 11.55
N GLN A 169 14.08 7.01 11.95
CA GLN A 169 15.14 7.96 11.60
C GLN A 169 15.44 7.96 10.09
N ASP A 170 15.49 6.78 9.46
CA ASP A 170 15.72 6.65 8.03
C ASP A 170 14.57 7.30 7.22
N ILE A 171 13.33 7.12 7.68
CA ILE A 171 12.16 7.76 7.07
C ILE A 171 12.25 9.29 7.19
N LEU A 172 12.64 9.83 8.36
CA LEU A 172 12.80 11.27 8.54
C LEU A 172 13.93 11.85 7.66
N GLN A 173 15.03 11.12 7.48
CA GLN A 173 16.09 11.50 6.55
C GLN A 173 15.59 11.53 5.10
N ALA A 174 14.82 10.51 4.68
CA ALA A 174 14.19 10.49 3.36
C ALA A 174 13.22 11.67 3.17
N VAL A 175 12.42 12.00 4.19
CA VAL A 175 11.52 13.18 4.17
C VAL A 175 12.29 14.47 3.92
N ASN A 176 13.42 14.68 4.60
CA ASN A 176 14.26 15.87 4.39
C ASN A 176 14.77 15.98 2.94
N HIS A 177 15.09 14.86 2.30
CA HIS A 177 15.49 14.83 0.89
C HIS A 177 14.30 15.19 -0.03
N LEU A 178 13.16 14.52 0.16
CA LEU A 178 11.95 14.72 -0.63
C LEU A 178 11.40 16.15 -0.51
N GLN A 179 11.53 16.80 0.65
CA GLN A 179 11.16 18.20 0.83
C GLN A 179 12.01 19.14 -0.02
N LYS A 180 13.31 18.87 -0.17
CA LYS A 180 14.20 19.64 -1.05
C LYS A 180 13.83 19.43 -2.52
N GLU A 181 13.54 18.18 -2.93
CA GLU A 181 13.05 17.87 -4.28
C GLU A 181 11.75 18.68 -4.57
N LEU A 182 10.80 18.68 -3.64
CA LEU A 182 9.53 19.41 -3.76
C LEU A 182 9.71 20.92 -3.88
N GLN A 183 10.59 21.51 -3.08
CA GLN A 183 10.91 22.95 -3.16
C GLN A 183 11.55 23.30 -4.51
N GLY A 184 12.50 22.50 -4.98
CA GLY A 184 13.13 22.69 -6.29
C GLY A 184 12.12 22.64 -7.44
N LEU A 185 11.22 21.65 -7.42
CA LEU A 185 10.17 21.51 -8.44
C LEU A 185 9.23 22.71 -8.47
N ARG A 186 8.80 23.20 -7.29
CA ARG A 186 7.95 24.40 -7.18
C ARG A 186 8.65 25.66 -7.68
N GLY A 187 9.94 25.81 -7.37
CA GLY A 187 10.76 26.91 -7.89
C GLY A 187 10.83 26.92 -9.41
N MET A 188 11.13 25.77 -10.02
CA MET A 188 11.19 25.62 -11.48
C MET A 188 9.83 25.92 -12.15
N LYS A 189 8.73 25.39 -11.60
CA LYS A 189 7.37 25.69 -12.11
C LYS A 189 7.05 27.19 -12.01
N ALA A 190 7.47 27.86 -10.94
CA ALA A 190 7.24 29.30 -10.77
C ALA A 190 8.04 30.16 -11.77
N GLU A 191 9.28 29.78 -12.06
CA GLU A 191 10.11 30.45 -13.05
C GLU A 191 9.55 30.30 -14.47
N LEU A 192 9.13 29.09 -14.86
CA LEU A 192 8.48 28.84 -16.15
C LEU A 192 7.21 29.69 -16.33
N LYS A 193 6.39 29.83 -15.28
CA LYS A 193 5.21 30.71 -15.30
C LYS A 193 5.57 32.18 -15.49
N ARG A 194 6.69 32.64 -14.93
CA ARG A 194 7.18 34.01 -15.10
C ARG A 194 7.75 34.30 -16.48
N GLN A 195 8.28 33.29 -17.17
CA GLN A 195 8.82 33.42 -18.53
C GLN A 195 7.73 33.35 -19.60
N ALA A 196 6.58 32.73 -19.28
CA ALA A 196 5.45 32.56 -20.18
C ALA A 196 4.39 33.67 -20.10
N GLY A 197 4.52 34.60 -19.15
CA GLY A 197 3.66 35.78 -18.99
C GLY A 197 4.41 37.06 -19.29
#